data_AF-A0A2D8HT65-F1
#
_entry.id   AF-A0A2D8HT65-F1
#
_cell.length_a   1.000
_cell.length_b   1.000
_cell.length_c   1.000
_cell.angle_alpha   90.00
_cell.angle_beta   90.00
_cell.angle_gamma   90.00
#
_symmetry.space_group_name_H-M   'P 1'
#
loop_
_entity.id
_entity.type
_entity.pdbx_description
1 polymer ?
#
loop_
_entity_poly.entity_id
_entity_poly.type
_entity_poly.pdbx_seq_one_letter_code
_entity_poly.pdbx_strand_id
1 'polypeptide(L)'
;MPSMVRLTSEFFVLFVVLGFAGYMLEPSATVIATETGLTQTIVGVMLTAISTSIPELVTSVAAVRRGALTLAVGGIIGGNAFDTLFTAASDIAYRDGSIYHTMTDGTLFWVCLTLLMSAILIMGLIRREREGPGRIGLESVLITVLYLGGVWLLLR
;
A
#
# COMPACT_ATOMS: atom_id res chain seq x y z
N MET A 1 15.76 -5.27 30.88
CA MET A 1 15.58 -4.57 29.59
C MET A 1 16.54 -5.21 28.60
N PRO A 2 16.12 -5.57 27.37
CA PRO A 2 17.05 -6.09 26.36
C PRO A 2 18.18 -5.08 26.11
N SER A 3 19.39 -5.56 25.84
CA SER A 3 20.53 -4.69 25.56
C SER A 3 20.31 -3.94 24.23
N MET A 4 20.78 -2.70 24.14
CA MET A 4 20.67 -1.90 22.92
C MET A 4 21.24 -2.63 21.71
N VAL A 5 22.39 -3.30 21.90
CA VAL A 5 23.05 -4.12 20.88
C VAL A 5 22.13 -5.23 20.37
N ARG A 6 21.42 -5.92 21.28
CA ARG A 6 20.49 -6.99 20.90
C ARG A 6 19.35 -6.44 20.04
N LEU A 7 18.72 -5.34 20.46
CA LEU A 7 17.62 -4.72 19.71
C LEU A 7 18.06 -4.27 18.31
N THR A 8 19.23 -3.63 18.21
CA THR A 8 19.77 -3.20 16.92
C THR A 8 20.09 -4.41 16.03
N SER A 9 20.67 -5.48 16.58
CA SER A 9 20.94 -6.69 15.81
C SER A 9 19.67 -7.38 15.32
N GLU A 10 18.64 -7.50 16.18
CA GLU A 10 17.36 -8.09 15.80
C GLU A 10 16.68 -7.26 14.70
N PHE A 11 16.73 -5.93 14.81
CA PHE A 11 16.21 -5.03 13.79
C PHE A 11 16.90 -5.23 12.43
N PHE A 12 18.24 -5.27 12.40
CA PHE A 12 18.99 -5.46 11.15
C PHE A 12 18.73 -6.83 10.51
N VAL A 13 18.63 -7.89 11.32
CA VAL A 13 18.28 -9.23 10.81
C VAL A 13 16.90 -9.22 10.17
N LEU A 14 15.89 -8.64 10.85
CA LEU A 14 14.54 -8.52 10.31
C LEU A 14 14.50 -7.65 9.04
N PHE A 15 15.28 -6.58 8.99
CA PHE A 15 15.40 -5.72 7.82
C PHE A 15 15.94 -6.49 6.60
N VAL A 16 17.00 -7.29 6.78
CA VAL A 16 17.56 -8.12 5.70
C VAL A 16 16.57 -9.18 5.25
N VAL A 17 15.88 -9.85 6.18
CA VAL A 17 14.85 -10.85 5.87
C VAL A 17 13.71 -10.22 5.06
N LEU A 18 13.24 -9.04 5.48
CA LEU A 18 12.19 -8.31 4.78
C LEU A 18 12.63 -7.91 3.37
N GLY A 19 13.86 -7.41 3.21
CA GLY A 19 14.42 -7.06 1.90
C GLY A 19 14.52 -8.26 0.96
N PHE A 20 14.98 -9.41 1.47
CA PHE A 20 15.04 -10.64 0.68
C PHE A 20 13.65 -11.18 0.32
N ALA A 21 12.69 -11.12 1.24
CA ALA A 21 11.30 -11.49 0.96
C ALA A 21 10.69 -10.59 -0.12
N GLY A 22 10.94 -9.28 -0.07
CA GLY A 22 10.53 -8.33 -1.11
C GLY A 22 11.16 -8.63 -2.47
N TYR A 23 12.45 -8.98 -2.50
CA TYR A 23 13.13 -9.39 -3.74
C TYR A 23 12.51 -10.65 -4.38
N MET A 24 12.08 -11.62 -3.56
CA MET A 24 11.42 -12.84 -4.04
C MET A 24 9.95 -12.64 -4.43
N LEU A 25 9.34 -11.52 -4.03
CA LEU A 25 7.93 -11.24 -4.28
C LEU A 25 7.64 -11.00 -5.76
N GLU A 26 8.47 -10.24 -6.47
CA GLU A 26 8.24 -9.90 -7.88
C GLU A 26 8.25 -11.14 -8.80
N PRO A 27 9.25 -12.03 -8.74
CA PRO A 27 9.25 -13.22 -9.60
C PRO A 27 8.06 -14.14 -9.29
N SER A 28 7.69 -14.24 -8.01
CA SER A 28 6.54 -15.02 -7.57
C SER A 28 5.22 -14.43 -8.08
N ALA A 29 5.08 -13.10 -8.03
CA ALA A 29 3.93 -12.38 -8.57
C ALA A 29 3.81 -12.61 -10.09
N THR A 30 4.91 -12.52 -10.82
CA THR A 30 4.94 -12.77 -12.27
C THR A 30 4.49 -14.19 -12.60
N VAL A 31 4.96 -15.21 -11.87
CA VAL A 31 4.51 -16.60 -12.03
C VAL A 31 3.02 -16.76 -11.73
N ILE A 32 2.52 -16.11 -10.66
CA ILE A 32 1.09 -16.15 -10.34
C ILE A 32 0.28 -15.54 -11.49
N ALA A 33 0.71 -14.39 -12.04
CA ALA A 33 0.04 -13.76 -13.16
C ALA A 33 -0.05 -14.70 -14.38
N THR A 34 1.05 -15.37 -14.74
CA THR A 34 1.09 -16.29 -15.89
C THR A 34 0.23 -17.53 -15.70
N GLU A 35 0.27 -18.15 -14.52
CA GLU A 35 -0.47 -19.39 -14.24
C GLU A 35 -1.97 -19.16 -14.04
N THR A 36 -2.37 -17.99 -13.54
CA THR A 36 -3.78 -17.63 -13.31
C THR A 36 -4.43 -16.92 -14.49
N GLY A 37 -3.64 -16.48 -15.47
CA GLY A 37 -4.11 -15.64 -16.58
C GLY A 37 -4.50 -14.22 -16.17
N LEU A 38 -4.15 -13.79 -14.95
CA LEU A 38 -4.39 -12.43 -14.48
C LEU A 38 -3.41 -11.44 -15.11
N THR A 39 -3.86 -10.20 -15.30
CA THR A 39 -2.99 -9.13 -15.79
C THR A 39 -1.95 -8.73 -14.73
N GLN A 40 -0.79 -8.28 -15.18
CA GLN A 40 0.26 -7.75 -14.30
C GLN A 40 -0.25 -6.60 -13.42
N THR A 41 -1.15 -5.77 -13.95
CA THR A 41 -1.82 -4.70 -13.19
C THR A 41 -2.62 -5.26 -12.02
N ILE A 42 -3.41 -6.31 -12.21
CA ILE A 42 -4.21 -6.92 -11.12
C ILE A 42 -3.29 -7.51 -10.07
N VAL A 43 -2.27 -8.26 -10.47
CA VAL A 43 -1.33 -8.88 -9.53
C VAL A 43 -0.54 -7.82 -8.76
N GLY A 44 -0.12 -6.73 -9.42
CA GLY A 44 0.52 -5.61 -8.77
C GLY A 44 -0.38 -4.91 -7.74
N VAL A 45 -1.61 -4.61 -8.15
CA VAL A 45 -2.59 -3.88 -7.33
C VAL A 45 -3.08 -4.70 -6.14
N MET A 46 -3.27 -6.00 -6.32
CA MET A 46 -3.88 -6.85 -5.30
C MET A 46 -2.84 -7.61 -4.49
N LEU A 47 -1.91 -8.27 -5.17
CA LEU A 47 -1.00 -9.21 -4.53
C LEU A 47 0.21 -8.49 -3.98
N THR A 48 0.89 -7.68 -4.80
CA THR A 48 2.11 -7.01 -4.35
C THR A 48 1.77 -5.88 -3.38
N ALA A 49 0.78 -5.02 -3.68
CA ALA A 49 0.41 -3.91 -2.79
C ALA A 49 -0.06 -4.38 -1.40
N ILE A 50 -0.90 -5.41 -1.31
CA ILE A 50 -1.32 -5.96 -0.01
C ILE A 50 -0.11 -6.54 0.73
N SER A 51 0.74 -7.30 0.03
CA SER A 51 1.90 -7.94 0.65
C SER A 51 2.89 -6.93 1.23
N THR A 52 3.15 -5.82 0.52
CA THR A 52 4.08 -4.77 0.98
C THR A 52 3.49 -3.88 2.07
N SER A 53 2.16 -3.72 2.13
CA SER A 53 1.49 -2.88 3.16
C SER A 53 1.12 -3.64 4.45
N ILE A 54 1.14 -4.97 4.48
CA ILE A 54 0.91 -5.75 5.71
C ILE A 54 1.87 -5.37 6.86
N PRO A 55 3.20 -5.26 6.64
CA PRO A 55 4.13 -4.83 7.68
C PRO A 55 3.78 -3.46 8.27
N GLU A 56 3.39 -2.50 7.43
CA GLU A 56 2.96 -1.18 7.87
C GLU A 56 1.69 -1.26 8.73
N LEU A 57 0.68 -2.02 8.28
CA LEU A 57 -0.53 -2.25 9.06
C LEU A 57 -0.23 -2.82 10.44
N VAL A 58 0.64 -3.82 10.52
CA VAL A 58 1.03 -4.46 11.80
C VAL A 58 1.73 -3.46 12.72
N THR A 59 2.67 -2.68 12.20
CA THR A 59 3.42 -1.69 13.00
C THR A 59 2.54 -0.53 13.45
N SER A 60 1.65 -0.02 12.59
CA SER A 60 0.67 1.02 12.94
C SER A 60 -0.30 0.54 14.02
N VAL A 61 -0.86 -0.66 13.90
CA VAL A 61 -1.75 -1.24 14.91
C VAL A 61 -1.00 -1.43 16.23
N ALA A 62 0.22 -1.95 16.20
CA ALA A 62 1.05 -2.11 17.40
C ALA A 62 1.34 -0.76 18.08
N ALA A 63 1.66 0.29 17.32
CA ALA A 63 1.89 1.63 17.83
C ALA A 63 0.63 2.23 18.48
N VAL A 64 -0.53 2.10 17.83
CA VAL A 64 -1.83 2.56 18.38
C VAL A 64 -2.14 1.84 19.69
N ARG A 65 -1.98 0.51 19.75
CA ARG A 65 -2.21 -0.29 20.97
C ARG A 65 -1.31 0.11 22.14
N ARG A 66 -0.16 0.71 21.87
CA ARG A 66 0.80 1.21 22.87
C ARG A 66 0.59 2.69 23.22
N GLY A 67 -0.46 3.33 22.70
CA GLY A 67 -0.72 4.76 22.90
C GLY A 67 0.20 5.69 22.09
N ALA A 68 1.03 5.15 21.18
CA ALA A 68 1.98 5.90 20.39
C ALA A 68 1.34 6.40 19.07
N LEU A 69 0.26 7.19 19.19
CA LEU A 69 -0.51 7.69 18.05
C LEU A 69 0.33 8.51 17.05
N THR A 70 1.20 9.40 17.55
CA THR A 70 2.08 10.20 16.69
C THR A 70 3.05 9.34 15.89
N LEU A 71 3.54 8.24 16.47
CA LEU A 71 4.40 7.28 15.76
C LEU A 71 3.62 6.53 14.69
N ALA A 72 2.39 6.09 15.00
CA ALA A 72 1.51 5.42 14.05
C ALA A 72 1.19 6.32 12.84
N VAL A 73 0.80 7.58 13.09
CA VAL A 73 0.49 8.56 12.04
C VAL A 73 1.74 8.93 11.23
N GLY A 74 2.87 9.17 11.91
CA GLY A 74 4.13 9.48 11.24
C GLY A 74 4.60 8.35 10.33
N GLY A 75 4.43 7.09 10.75
CA GLY A 75 4.73 5.91 9.94
C GLY A 75 3.86 5.84 8.68
N ILE A 76 2.54 6.00 8.81
CA ILE A 76 1.62 5.94 7.67
C ILE A 76 1.89 7.05 6.65
N ILE A 77 2.04 8.30 7.13
CA ILE A 77 2.28 9.46 6.24
C ILE A 77 3.66 9.34 5.58
N GLY A 78 4.68 8.94 6.35
CA GLY A 78 6.03 8.76 5.85
C GLY A 78 6.14 7.63 4.83
N GLY A 79 5.49 6.48 5.09
CA GLY A 79 5.45 5.33 4.19
C GLY A 79 4.83 5.68 2.83
N ASN A 80 3.62 6.25 2.82
CA ASN A 80 2.95 6.68 1.58
C ASN A 80 3.77 7.69 0.77
N ALA A 81 4.45 8.63 1.45
CA ALA A 81 5.34 9.57 0.78
C ALA A 81 6.55 8.87 0.16
N PHE A 82 7.11 7.88 0.86
CA PHE A 82 8.23 7.08 0.37
C PHE A 82 7.84 6.17 -0.81
N ASP A 83 6.66 5.56 -0.79
CA ASP A 83 6.12 4.78 -1.91
C ASP A 83 5.95 5.64 -3.17
N THR A 84 5.50 6.88 -2.99
CA THR A 84 5.41 7.84 -4.09
C THR A 84 6.79 8.18 -4.65
N LEU A 85 7.80 8.35 -3.78
CA LEU A 85 9.18 8.56 -4.19
C LEU A 85 9.78 7.34 -4.91
N PHE A 86 9.40 6.12 -4.53
CA PHE A 86 9.84 4.91 -5.24
C PHE A 86 9.37 4.87 -6.68
N THR A 87 8.19 5.42 -6.99
CA THR A 87 7.74 5.55 -8.39
C THR A 87 8.69 6.45 -9.17
N ALA A 88 9.07 7.61 -8.61
CA ALA A 88 10.04 8.50 -9.24
C ALA A 88 11.46 7.89 -9.32
N ALA A 89 11.89 7.14 -8.30
CA ALA A 89 13.17 6.44 -8.32
C ALA A 89 13.20 5.29 -9.34
N SER A 90 12.06 4.61 -9.54
CA SER A 90 11.92 3.54 -10.53
C SER A 90 12.01 4.09 -11.96
N ASP A 91 11.60 5.35 -12.18
CA ASP A 91 11.79 6.05 -13.45
C ASP A 91 13.27 6.16 -13.84
N ILE A 92 14.17 6.31 -12.87
CA ILE A 92 15.63 6.33 -13.10
C ILE A 92 16.15 4.96 -13.57
N ALA A 93 15.53 3.87 -13.10
CA ALA A 93 15.92 2.51 -13.47
C ALA A 93 15.42 2.13 -14.88
N TYR A 94 14.38 2.80 -15.37
CA TYR A 94 13.81 2.56 -16.68
C TYR A 94 14.59 3.32 -17.76
N ARG A 95 15.08 2.61 -18.78
CA ARG A 95 16.01 3.18 -19.77
C ARG A 95 15.37 3.55 -21.11
N ASP A 96 14.15 3.07 -21.36
CA ASP A 96 13.46 3.23 -22.65
C ASP A 96 12.55 4.47 -22.71
N GLY A 97 12.77 5.44 -21.81
CA GLY A 97 11.96 6.65 -21.64
C GLY A 97 11.43 6.75 -20.22
N SER A 98 10.34 7.51 -20.01
CA SER A 98 9.73 7.60 -18.68
C SER A 98 8.71 6.49 -18.43
N ILE A 99 8.68 5.85 -17.27
CA ILE A 99 7.73 4.77 -16.92
C ILE A 99 6.27 5.17 -17.15
N TYR A 100 5.98 6.47 -17.12
CA TYR A 100 4.64 7.01 -17.35
C TYR A 100 4.12 6.77 -18.78
N HIS A 101 5.00 6.63 -19.78
CA HIS A 101 4.58 6.36 -21.17
C HIS A 101 4.13 4.91 -21.39
N THR A 102 4.45 4.00 -20.47
CA THR A 102 4.15 2.57 -20.55
C THR A 102 2.97 2.19 -19.65
N MET A 103 2.31 3.16 -19.01
CA MET A 103 1.16 2.90 -18.16
C MET A 103 -0.03 2.38 -18.96
N THR A 104 -0.62 1.28 -18.50
CA THR A 104 -1.82 0.69 -19.11
C THR A 104 -3.08 1.45 -18.70
N ASP A 105 -4.16 1.31 -19.48
CA ASP A 105 -5.48 1.85 -19.11
C ASP A 105 -5.96 1.36 -17.73
N GLY A 106 -5.63 0.11 -17.37
CA GLY A 106 -5.91 -0.44 -16.04
C GLY A 106 -5.15 0.29 -14.93
N THR A 107 -3.88 0.66 -15.18
CA THR A 107 -3.09 1.45 -14.23
C THR A 107 -3.66 2.86 -14.09
N LEU A 108 -4.03 3.51 -15.19
CA LEU A 108 -4.65 4.84 -15.18
C LEU A 108 -5.98 4.84 -14.43
N PHE A 109 -6.83 3.84 -14.67
CA PHE A 109 -8.06 3.63 -13.91
C PHE A 109 -7.78 3.55 -12.41
N TRP A 110 -6.75 2.82 -12.02
CA TRP A 110 -6.39 2.63 -10.62
C TRP A 110 -5.84 3.88 -9.94
N VAL A 111 -5.03 4.67 -10.65
CA VAL A 111 -4.56 5.98 -10.19
C VAL A 111 -5.75 6.92 -9.97
N CYS A 112 -6.68 7.01 -10.94
CA CYS A 112 -7.88 7.82 -10.83
C CYS A 112 -8.78 7.39 -9.66
N LEU A 113 -8.98 6.08 -9.46
CA LEU A 113 -9.74 5.54 -8.34
C LEU A 113 -9.07 5.87 -7.00
N THR A 114 -7.75 5.73 -6.92
CA THR A 114 -6.97 6.07 -5.73
C THR A 114 -7.11 7.56 -5.39
N LEU A 115 -7.02 8.45 -6.39
CA LEU A 115 -7.24 9.88 -6.21
C LEU A 115 -8.65 10.19 -5.69
N LEU A 116 -9.68 9.54 -6.24
CA LEU A 116 -11.05 9.68 -5.77
C LEU A 116 -11.21 9.24 -4.31
N MET A 117 -10.65 8.07 -3.97
CA MET A 117 -10.67 7.54 -2.59
C MET A 117 -9.93 8.48 -1.62
N SER A 118 -8.77 9.02 -2.02
CA SER A 118 -8.04 10.01 -1.22
C SER A 118 -8.82 11.31 -1.03
N ALA A 119 -9.53 11.78 -2.05
CA ALA A 119 -10.40 12.96 -1.91
C ALA A 119 -11.55 12.72 -0.92
N ILE A 120 -12.16 11.54 -0.94
CA ILE A 120 -13.20 11.14 0.03
C ILE A 120 -12.62 11.05 1.44
N LEU A 121 -11.41 10.49 1.59
CA LEU A 121 -10.71 10.47 2.87
C LEU A 121 -10.51 11.88 3.42
N ILE A 122 -10.00 12.82 2.59
CA ILE A 122 -9.80 14.22 2.98
C ILE A 122 -11.14 14.87 3.36
N MET A 123 -12.21 14.63 2.61
CA MET A 123 -13.55 15.09 2.95
C MET A 123 -14.00 14.58 4.32
N GLY A 124 -13.78 13.29 4.62
CA GLY A 124 -14.07 12.69 5.93
C GLY A 124 -13.28 13.32 7.07
N LEU A 125 -12.01 13.67 6.83
CA LEU A 125 -11.18 14.39 7.82
C LEU A 125 -11.70 15.81 8.12
N ILE A 126 -12.37 16.46 7.15
CA ILE A 126 -13.00 17.77 7.31
C ILE A 126 -14.36 17.66 8.01
N ARG A 127 -15.23 16.74 7.59
CA ARG A 127 -16.57 16.57 8.17
C ARG A 127 -16.53 15.94 9.56
N ARG A 128 -15.53 15.08 9.85
CA ARG A 128 -15.33 14.37 11.13
C ARG A 128 -16.60 13.72 11.66
N GLU A 129 -17.36 13.08 10.77
CA GLU A 129 -18.62 12.43 11.13
C GLU A 129 -18.36 11.31 12.15
N ARG A 130 -19.04 11.36 13.29
CA ARG A 130 -18.82 10.41 14.40
C ARG A 130 -19.65 9.14 14.27
N GLU A 131 -20.71 9.19 13.46
CA GLU A 131 -21.71 8.13 13.37
C GLU A 131 -21.95 7.76 11.90
N GLY A 132 -21.92 6.47 11.60
CA GLY A 132 -22.17 5.93 10.28
C GLY A 132 -22.54 4.44 10.35
N PRO A 133 -22.85 3.81 9.20
CA PRO A 133 -23.29 2.43 9.14
C PRO A 133 -22.23 1.51 9.75
N GLY A 134 -22.60 0.67 10.72
CA GLY A 134 -21.67 -0.29 11.32
C GLY A 134 -20.59 0.31 12.24
N ARG A 135 -20.80 1.52 12.79
CA ARG A 135 -19.85 2.26 13.65
C ARG A 135 -18.56 2.70 12.93
N ILE A 136 -18.61 2.74 11.59
CA ILE A 136 -17.58 3.34 10.74
C ILE A 136 -18.19 4.54 10.00
N GLY A 137 -17.40 5.59 9.76
CA GLY A 137 -17.87 6.79 9.05
C GLY A 137 -18.33 6.46 7.62
N LEU A 138 -19.30 7.19 7.09
CA LEU A 138 -19.84 6.98 5.73
C LEU A 138 -18.74 7.00 4.67
N GLU A 139 -17.71 7.79 4.88
CA GLU A 139 -16.53 7.95 4.04
C GLU A 139 -15.70 6.66 4.01
N SER A 140 -15.57 5.98 5.16
CA SER A 140 -14.89 4.67 5.24
C SER A 140 -15.67 3.59 4.48
N VAL A 141 -17.00 3.61 4.57
CA VAL A 141 -17.86 2.72 3.79
C VAL A 141 -17.68 2.99 2.30
N LEU A 142 -17.71 4.26 1.89
CA LEU A 142 -17.59 4.65 0.49
C LEU A 142 -16.23 4.26 -0.10
N ILE A 143 -15.14 4.50 0.63
CA ILE A 143 -13.78 4.08 0.25
C ILE A 143 -13.73 2.56 0.05
N THR A 144 -14.32 1.79 0.97
CA THR A 144 -14.35 0.32 0.88
C THR A 144 -15.14 -0.15 -0.34
N VAL A 145 -16.31 0.44 -0.59
CA VAL A 145 -17.15 0.10 -1.76
C VAL A 145 -16.44 0.44 -3.06
N LEU A 146 -15.78 1.60 -3.16
CA LEU A 146 -15.02 2.00 -4.33
C LEU A 146 -13.84 1.08 -4.60
N TYR A 147 -13.08 0.70 -3.57
CA TYR A 147 -11.98 -0.25 -3.71
C TYR A 147 -12.47 -1.60 -4.23
N LEU A 148 -13.45 -2.21 -3.57
CA LEU A 148 -13.97 -3.52 -3.97
C LEU A 148 -14.62 -3.49 -5.35
N GLY A 149 -15.38 -2.43 -5.66
CA GLY A 149 -15.98 -2.24 -6.98
C GLY A 149 -14.94 -2.06 -8.07
N GLY A 150 -13.86 -1.33 -7.79
CA GLY A 150 -12.73 -1.17 -8.71
C GLY A 150 -12.02 -2.49 -8.99
N VAL A 151 -11.78 -3.30 -7.95
CA VAL A 151 -11.15 -4.62 -8.09
C VAL A 151 -12.03 -5.52 -8.95
N TRP A 152 -13.34 -5.51 -8.70
CA TRP A 152 -14.30 -6.27 -9.49
C TRP A 152 -14.32 -5.85 -10.96
N LEU A 153 -14.22 -4.55 -11.25
CA LEU A 153 -14.15 -4.03 -12.62
C LEU A 153 -12.86 -4.45 -13.33
N LEU A 154 -11.72 -4.52 -12.63
CA LEU A 154 -10.46 -4.97 -13.21
C LEU A 154 -10.41 -6.50 -13.45
N LEU A 155 -11.15 -7.28 -12.67
CA LEU A 155 -11.23 -8.74 -12.81
C LEU A 155 -12.17 -9.20 -13.94
N ARG A 156 -12.94 -8.29 -14.53
CA ARG A 156 -13.91 -8.57 -15.58
C ARG A 156 -13.33 -8.33 -16.97
#